data_AF-A0A840IRE2-F1
#
_entry.id   AF-A0A840IRE2-F1
#
_cell.length_a   1.000
_cell.length_b   1.000
_cell.length_c   1.000
_cell.angle_alpha   90.00
_cell.angle_beta   90.00
_cell.angle_gamma   90.00
#
_symmetry.space_group_name_H-M   'P 1'
#
loop_
_entity.id
_entity.type
_entity.pdbx_description
1 polymer ?
#
loop_
_entity_poly.entity_id
_entity_poly.type
_entity_poly.pdbx_seq_one_letter_code
_entity_poly.pdbx_strand_id
1 'polypeptide(L)'
;MDADELVVLGSGAAGVSAACAYREAGGTGPVRILSADVDPPYERPPLSKNFLRGETSAEKISLLDAGEDHALWRRLGAAGHRIGQEPGAIVRTSARLDGRAPDGLSTLLRRLASGE
;
A
#
# COMPACT_ATOMS: atom_id res chain seq x y z
N MET A 1 -20.94 8.28 13.65
CA MET A 1 -19.53 8.55 13.30
C MET A 1 -19.40 8.12 11.86
N ASP A 2 -19.13 9.05 10.95
CA ASP A 2 -18.84 8.66 9.57
C ASP A 2 -17.62 7.73 9.59
N ALA A 3 -17.66 6.66 8.81
CA ALA A 3 -16.56 5.71 8.79
C ALA A 3 -15.31 6.41 8.24
N ASP A 4 -14.18 6.30 8.95
CA ASP A 4 -12.93 6.94 8.56
C ASP A 4 -12.50 6.47 7.18
N GLU A 5 -12.43 7.38 6.22
CA GLU A 5 -11.93 7.09 4.87
C GLU A 5 -10.41 6.88 4.88
N LEU A 6 -9.95 5.84 4.20
CA LEU A 6 -8.52 5.57 4.00
C LEU A 6 -8.10 5.94 2.58
N VAL A 7 -7.18 6.90 2.47
CA VAL A 7 -6.48 7.23 1.23
C VAL A 7 -5.04 6.76 1.33
N VAL A 8 -4.61 5.94 0.39
CA VAL A 8 -3.25 5.39 0.31
C VAL A 8 -2.54 5.96 -0.90
N LEU A 9 -1.34 6.50 -0.70
CA LEU A 9 -0.48 6.98 -1.78
C LEU A 9 0.52 5.89 -2.16
N GLY A 10 0.39 5.37 -3.39
CA GLY A 10 1.21 4.30 -3.94
C GLY A 10 0.50 2.95 -3.91
N SER A 11 0.58 2.25 -5.04
CA SER A 11 -0.15 1.00 -5.26
C SER A 11 0.78 -0.23 -5.32
N GLY A 12 1.97 -0.12 -4.72
CA GLY A 12 2.85 -1.27 -4.51
C GLY A 12 2.41 -2.12 -3.31
N ALA A 13 3.18 -3.17 -3.02
CA ALA A 13 2.89 -4.12 -1.94
C ALA A 13 2.56 -3.44 -0.59
N ALA A 14 3.32 -2.42 -0.18
CA ALA A 14 3.06 -1.71 1.06
C ALA A 14 1.69 -1.00 1.10
N GLY A 15 1.29 -0.40 -0.01
CA GLY A 15 0.00 0.31 -0.10
C GLY A 15 -1.18 -0.66 -0.09
N VAL A 16 -1.09 -1.73 -0.88
CA VAL A 16 -2.09 -2.81 -0.90
C VAL A 16 -2.19 -3.48 0.47
N SER A 17 -1.07 -3.81 1.11
CA SER A 17 -1.09 -4.40 2.46
C SER A 17 -1.72 -3.48 3.50
N ALA A 18 -1.49 -2.17 3.42
CA ALA A 18 -2.13 -1.22 4.34
C ALA A 18 -3.65 -1.19 4.17
N ALA A 19 -4.11 -1.28 2.92
CA ALA A 19 -5.51 -1.26 2.55
C ALA A 19 -6.24 -2.56 2.96
N CYS A 20 -5.63 -3.73 2.72
CA CYS A 20 -6.09 -5.01 3.25
C CYS A 20 -6.14 -5.02 4.78
N ALA A 21 -5.08 -4.57 5.45
CA ALA A 21 -5.02 -4.55 6.92
C ALA A 21 -6.10 -3.66 7.54
N TYR A 22 -6.45 -2.53 6.90
CA TYR A 22 -7.56 -1.70 7.33
C TYR A 22 -8.90 -2.45 7.25
N ARG A 23 -9.14 -3.21 6.17
CA ARG A 23 -10.34 -4.05 6.03
C ARG A 23 -10.38 -5.18 7.06
N GLU A 24 -9.27 -5.89 7.23
CA GLU A 24 -9.13 -6.97 8.21
C GLU A 24 -9.35 -6.48 9.65
N ALA A 25 -8.95 -5.24 9.96
CA ALA A 25 -9.19 -4.60 11.25
C ALA A 25 -10.65 -4.13 11.46
N GLY A 26 -11.56 -4.43 10.53
CA GLY A 26 -12.98 -4.04 10.61
C GLY A 26 -13.26 -2.63 10.06
N GLY A 27 -12.33 -2.02 9.34
CA GLY A 27 -12.51 -0.73 8.70
C GLY A 27 -13.62 -0.77 7.65
N THR A 28 -14.66 0.03 7.87
CA THR A 28 -15.87 0.06 7.01
C THR A 28 -15.89 1.23 6.03
N GLY A 29 -14.99 2.21 6.18
CA GLY A 29 -14.92 3.40 5.34
C GLY A 29 -14.41 3.09 3.93
N PRO A 30 -14.59 4.01 2.96
CA PRO A 30 -14.02 3.84 1.63
C PRO A 30 -12.50 3.71 1.68
N VAL A 31 -11.94 2.90 0.80
CA VAL A 31 -10.49 2.74 0.63
C VAL A 31 -10.14 3.11 -0.80
N ARG A 32 -9.25 4.08 -0.96
CA ARG A 32 -8.83 4.62 -2.27
C ARG A 32 -7.32 4.60 -2.37
N ILE A 33 -6.80 3.98 -3.42
CA ILE A 33 -5.37 3.94 -3.69
C ILE A 33 -5.05 4.86 -4.86
N LEU A 34 -4.19 5.83 -4.59
CA LEU A 34 -3.77 6.84 -5.52
C LEU A 34 -2.33 6.54 -5.96
N SER A 35 -2.14 6.21 -7.23
CA SER A 35 -0.82 5.83 -7.77
C SER A 35 -0.62 6.31 -9.20
N ALA A 36 0.60 6.75 -9.50
CA ALA A 36 0.99 7.15 -10.84
C ALA A 36 1.22 5.95 -11.79
N ASP A 37 1.30 4.73 -11.26
CA ASP A 37 1.37 3.52 -12.10
C ASP A 37 0.08 3.40 -12.93
N VAL A 38 0.24 3.12 -14.22
CA VAL A 38 -0.88 2.95 -15.17
C VAL A 38 -1.54 1.58 -15.06
N ASP A 39 -0.76 0.60 -14.62
CA ASP A 39 -1.18 -0.78 -14.46
C ASP A 39 -1.84 -1.00 -13.08
N PRO A 40 -2.79 -1.94 -12.98
CA PRO A 40 -3.28 -2.43 -11.69
C PRO A 40 -2.11 -2.92 -10.82
N PRO A 41 -2.22 -2.85 -9.49
CA PRO A 41 -1.16 -3.30 -8.59
C PRO A 41 -0.63 -4.71 -8.85
N TYR A 42 0.69 -4.82 -8.83
CA TYR A 42 1.41 -6.04 -9.11
C TYR A 42 2.68 -6.20 -8.26
N GLU A 43 3.16 -7.43 -8.13
CA GLU A 43 4.42 -7.76 -7.50
C GLU A 43 5.60 -7.41 -8.42
N ARG A 44 6.45 -6.51 -7.95
CA ARG A 44 7.69 -6.12 -8.64
C ARG A 44 8.79 -7.21 -8.61
N PRO A 45 8.99 -8.01 -7.53
CA PRO A 45 10.11 -8.97 -7.48
C PRO A 45 10.14 -10.02 -8.61
N PRO A 46 8.99 -10.63 -9.01
CA PRO A 46 8.96 -11.59 -10.12
C PRO A 46 9.36 -11.00 -11.49
N LEU A 47 9.19 -9.69 -11.70
CA LEU A 47 9.48 -9.01 -12.98
C LEU A 47 10.94 -9.13 -13.41
N SER A 48 11.86 -9.32 -12.47
CA SER A 48 13.29 -9.50 -12.73
C SER A 48 13.72 -10.98 -12.82
N LYS A 49 12.78 -11.92 -12.62
CA LYS A 49 13.08 -13.36 -12.46
C LYS A 49 12.08 -14.20 -13.27
N ASN A 50 11.17 -14.87 -12.57
CA ASN A 50 10.29 -15.87 -13.14
C ASN A 50 9.37 -15.27 -14.22
N PHE A 51 8.94 -14.01 -14.07
CA PHE A 51 8.15 -13.35 -15.12
C PHE A 51 8.98 -13.07 -16.37
N LEU A 52 10.21 -12.57 -16.19
CA LEU A 52 11.15 -12.35 -17.29
C LEU A 52 11.53 -13.64 -18.03
N ARG A 53 11.51 -14.77 -17.31
CA ARG A 53 11.75 -16.12 -17.87
C ARG A 53 10.49 -16.76 -18.48
N GLY A 54 9.32 -16.13 -18.38
CA GLY A 54 8.05 -16.68 -18.84
C GLY A 54 7.51 -17.82 -17.97
N GLU A 55 8.00 -17.97 -16.74
CA GLU A 55 7.62 -19.03 -15.78
C GLU A 55 6.41 -18.63 -14.91
N THR A 56 6.02 -17.35 -14.91
CA THR A 56 4.80 -16.85 -14.27
C THR A 56 4.07 -15.88 -15.18
N SER A 57 2.76 -15.70 -14.96
CA SER A 57 1.90 -14.85 -15.78
C SER A 57 1.55 -13.53 -15.08
N ALA A 58 1.00 -12.58 -15.84
CA ALA A 58 0.60 -11.27 -15.32
C ALA A 58 -0.49 -11.40 -14.24
N GLU A 59 -1.40 -12.35 -14.41
CA GLU A 59 -2.48 -12.64 -13.46
C GLU A 59 -1.93 -13.11 -12.12
N LYS A 60 -0.87 -13.92 -12.15
CA LYS A 60 -0.25 -14.48 -10.93
C LYS A 60 0.55 -13.48 -10.12
N ILE A 61 0.96 -12.37 -10.73
CA ILE A 61 1.68 -11.30 -10.04
C ILE A 61 0.77 -10.13 -9.67
N SER A 62 -0.52 -10.20 -9.99
CA SER A 62 -1.52 -9.20 -9.57
C SER A 62 -1.70 -9.22 -8.06
N LEU A 63 -1.80 -8.04 -7.44
CA LEU A 63 -1.84 -7.88 -5.98
C LEU A 63 -3.26 -7.78 -5.39
N LEU A 64 -4.34 -7.81 -6.17
CA LEU A 64 -5.65 -7.36 -5.65
C LEU A 64 -6.86 -8.26 -5.91
N ASP A 65 -7.66 -8.34 -4.84
CA ASP A 65 -9.05 -8.82 -4.77
C ASP A 65 -9.89 -8.09 -3.68
N ALA A 66 -9.52 -6.86 -3.28
CA ALA A 66 -10.06 -6.19 -2.08
C ALA A 66 -11.19 -5.15 -2.30
N GLY A 67 -11.69 -4.98 -3.53
CA GLY A 67 -12.74 -3.98 -3.83
C GLY A 67 -12.28 -2.52 -3.74
N GLU A 68 -10.98 -2.28 -3.87
CA GLU A 68 -10.32 -0.98 -3.75
C GLU A 68 -10.29 -0.21 -5.09
N ASP A 69 -10.33 1.13 -5.01
CA ASP A 69 -10.34 2.00 -6.20
C ASP A 69 -8.93 2.51 -6.51
N HIS A 70 -8.22 1.78 -7.39
CA HIS A 70 -6.87 2.14 -7.86
C HIS A 70 -6.89 3.06 -9.08
N ALA A 71 -8.06 3.25 -9.69
CA ALA A 71 -8.22 4.05 -10.90
C ALA A 71 -8.38 5.55 -10.58
N LEU A 72 -8.38 5.93 -9.31
CA LEU A 72 -8.60 7.31 -8.89
C LEU A 72 -7.57 8.27 -9.50
N TRP A 73 -6.28 7.90 -9.54
CA TRP A 73 -5.25 8.74 -10.16
C TRP A 73 -5.59 9.09 -11.61
N ARG A 74 -5.91 8.07 -12.41
CA ARG A 74 -6.25 8.24 -13.84
C ARG A 74 -7.49 9.10 -14.02
N ARG A 75 -8.52 8.90 -13.20
CA ARG A 75 -9.76 9.70 -13.27
C ARG A 75 -9.54 11.16 -12.88
N LEU A 76 -8.73 11.42 -11.85
CA LEU A 76 -8.37 12.79 -11.46
C LEU A 76 -7.60 13.49 -12.59
N GLY A 77 -6.63 12.81 -13.20
CA GLY A 77 -5.90 13.33 -14.37
C GLY A 77 -6.80 13.59 -15.58
N ALA A 78 -7.71 12.66 -15.90
CA ALA A 78 -8.67 12.83 -16.99
C ALA A 78 -9.66 13.99 -16.75
N ALA A 79 -9.97 14.29 -15.49
CA ALA A 79 -10.77 15.44 -15.10
C ALA A 79 -9.98 16.77 -15.10
N GLY A 80 -8.69 16.76 -15.49
CA GLY A 80 -7.86 17.95 -15.59
C GLY A 80 -7.15 18.34 -14.28
N HIS A 81 -7.23 17.52 -13.23
CA HIS A 81 -6.49 17.77 -12.01
C HIS A 81 -5.02 17.41 -12.19
N ARG A 82 -4.13 18.35 -11.85
CA ARG A 82 -2.70 18.09 -11.71
C ARG A 82 -2.41 17.64 -10.28
N ILE A 83 -1.88 16.43 -10.15
CA ILE A 83 -1.33 15.93 -8.88
C ILE A 83 0.16 16.22 -8.89
N GLY A 84 0.63 16.94 -7.88
CA GLY A 84 2.05 17.29 -7.73
C GLY A 84 2.42 17.28 -6.27
N GLN A 85 3.73 17.31 -6.00
CA GLN A 85 4.21 17.55 -4.65
C GLN A 85 4.12 19.05 -4.37
N GLU A 86 3.58 19.41 -3.21
CA GLU A 86 3.63 20.79 -2.74
C GLU A 86 4.95 20.97 -1.97
N PRO A 87 5.89 21.83 -2.44
CA PRO A 87 7.25 21.93 -1.87
C PRO A 87 7.33 22.39 -0.41
N GLY A 88 6.28 23.01 0.11
CA GLY A 88 6.13 23.47 1.50
C GLY A 88 5.22 22.60 2.36
N ALA A 89 4.73 21.46 1.86
CA ALA A 89 3.81 20.62 2.60
C ALA A 89 4.50 20.01 3.81
N ILE A 90 4.08 20.45 5.00
CA ILE A 90 4.53 19.86 6.25
C ILE A 90 3.74 18.57 6.46
N VAL A 91 4.31 17.46 6.03
CA VAL A 91 3.77 16.13 6.34
C VAL A 91 4.06 15.83 7.80
N ARG A 92 3.06 16.02 8.67
CA ARG A 92 3.09 15.51 10.03
C ARG A 92 2.72 14.05 10.00
N THR A 93 3.72 13.18 9.93
CA THR A 93 3.50 11.77 10.18
C THR A 93 3.25 11.59 11.68
N SER A 94 2.29 10.75 12.04
CA SER A 94 2.34 10.16 13.38
C SER A 94 3.61 9.31 13.38
N ALA A 95 4.65 9.76 14.07
CA ALA A 95 5.65 8.82 14.53
C ALA A 95 4.85 7.79 15.33
N ARG A 96 4.80 6.54 14.88
CA ARG A 96 4.48 5.44 15.78
C ARG A 96 5.58 5.47 16.86
N LEU A 97 5.35 6.25 17.91
CA LEU A 97 6.17 6.24 19.12
C LEU A 97 5.98 4.89 19.82
N ASP A 98 4.81 4.29 19.66
CA ASP A 98 4.50 2.93 20.10
C ASP A 98 4.41 2.00 18.88
N GLY A 99 5.25 0.95 18.85
CA GLY A 99 5.27 -0.06 17.79
C GLY A 99 6.56 -0.13 16.97
N ARG A 100 7.52 0.78 17.15
CA ARG A 100 8.92 0.39 16.90
C ARG A 100 9.32 -0.52 18.04
N ALA A 101 9.79 -1.72 17.71
CA ALA A 101 10.61 -2.49 18.62
C ALA A 101 11.66 -1.53 19.23
N PRO A 102 11.62 -1.24 20.54
CA PRO A 102 12.50 -0.25 21.15
C PRO A 102 13.97 -0.56 20.86
N ASP A 103 14.26 -1.86 20.79
CA ASP A 103 15.57 -2.45 20.55
C ASP A 103 15.82 -2.79 19.06
N GLY A 104 14.97 -2.29 18.15
CA GLY A 104 14.99 -2.58 16.72
C GLY A 104 14.25 -3.87 16.30
N LEU A 105 13.80 -3.91 15.04
CA LEU A 105 12.98 -5.00 14.49
C LEU A 105 13.63 -6.38 14.69
N SER A 106 14.95 -6.46 14.49
CA SER A 106 15.72 -7.69 14.66
C SER A 106 15.63 -8.28 16.07
N THR A 107 15.57 -7.41 17.09
CA THR A 107 15.48 -7.83 18.49
C THR A 107 14.06 -8.31 18.84
N LEU A 108 13.03 -7.63 18.33
CA LEU A 108 11.65 -8.06 18.47
C LEU A 108 11.41 -9.44 17.83
N LEU A 109 11.91 -9.65 16.61
CA LEU A 109 11.76 -10.95 15.92
C LEU A 109 12.44 -12.09 16.68
N ARG A 110 13.59 -11.84 17.33
CA ARG A 110 14.24 -12.84 18.19
C ARG A 110 13.41 -13.18 19.43
N ARG A 111 12.86 -12.19 20.13
CA ARG A 111 12.00 -12.40 21.31
C ARG A 111 10.76 -13.23 20.98
N LEU A 112 10.07 -12.88 19.90
CA LEU A 112 8.90 -13.63 19.42
C LEU A 112 9.26 -15.08 19.04
N ALA A 113 10.45 -15.30 18.47
CA ALA A 113 10.93 -16.65 18.14
C ALA A 113 11.38 -17.45 19.37
N SER A 114 11.82 -16.78 20.45
CA SER A 114 12.22 -17.41 21.72
C SER A 114 11.07 -17.57 22.72
N GLY A 115 9.91 -16.97 22.47
CA GLY A 115 8.74 -17.02 23.36
C GLY A 115 8.82 -16.12 24.59
N GLU A 116 9.67 -15.08 24.55
CA GLU A 116 9.79 -14.05 25.59
C GLU A 116 9.00 -12.79 25.26
#